data_AF-A0A7W1ZAB7-F1
#
_entry.id   AF-A0A7W1ZAB7-F1
#
_cell.length_a   1.000
_cell.length_b   1.000
_cell.length_c   1.000
_cell.angle_alpha   90.00
_cell.angle_beta   90.00
_cell.angle_gamma   90.00
#
_symmetry.space_group_name_H-M   'P 1'
#
loop_
_entity.id
_entity.type
_entity.pdbx_description
1 polymer ?
#
loop_
_entity_poly.entity_id
_entity_poly.type
_entity_poly.pdbx_seq_one_letter_code
_entity_poly.pdbx_strand_id
1 'polypeptide(L)'
;MSSNPSDNPEFSTIVASRLSRRSILCGGIGAAAVGFLGGTGVAKAAPGSATPATPTVAGPIAAGPLVADRGGRRLLGFPSVAPSIADRFIVPDGYVAEILIPWGTPIQSSGPAWKRDASNTAAEQEQQVGQHH
;
A
#
# COMPACT_ATOMS: atom_id res chain seq x y z
N MET A 1 -25.13 4.15 9.12
CA MET A 1 -26.04 3.16 8.50
C MET A 1 -25.28 2.57 7.32
N SER A 2 -24.93 1.30 7.39
CA SER A 2 -24.15 0.65 6.36
C SER A 2 -25.01 0.26 5.17
N SER A 3 -24.41 0.35 3.99
CA SER A 3 -25.00 -0.04 2.70
C SER A 3 -24.73 -1.52 2.35
N ASN A 4 -24.22 -2.31 3.31
CA ASN A 4 -23.91 -3.71 3.10
C ASN A 4 -25.06 -4.59 3.65
N PRO A 5 -25.87 -5.23 2.78
CA PRO A 5 -26.96 -6.11 3.20
C PRO A 5 -26.49 -7.54 3.57
N SER A 6 -25.19 -7.85 3.45
CA SER A 6 -24.63 -9.15 3.80
C SER A 6 -24.16 -9.21 5.26
N ASP A 7 -24.09 -10.43 5.81
CA ASP A 7 -23.59 -10.70 7.18
C ASP A 7 -22.06 -10.51 7.33
N ASN A 8 -21.37 -10.04 6.29
CA ASN A 8 -19.93 -9.82 6.34
C ASN A 8 -19.60 -8.57 7.18
N PRO A 9 -18.57 -8.61 8.04
CA PRO A 9 -18.19 -7.46 8.85
C PRO A 9 -17.91 -6.22 8.00
N GLU A 10 -18.37 -5.07 8.48
CA GLU A 10 -18.09 -3.80 7.82
C GLU A 10 -16.60 -3.48 7.85
N PHE A 11 -16.14 -2.78 6.80
CA PHE A 11 -14.75 -2.35 6.70
C PHE A 11 -14.30 -1.51 7.91
N SER A 12 -15.21 -0.67 8.45
CA SER A 12 -15.01 0.11 9.67
C SER A 12 -14.62 -0.76 10.88
N THR A 13 -15.29 -1.90 11.06
CA THR A 13 -15.03 -2.87 12.12
C THR A 13 -13.66 -3.53 11.95
N ILE A 14 -13.27 -3.85 10.71
CA ILE A 14 -11.94 -4.42 10.44
C ILE A 14 -10.84 -3.42 10.81
N VAL A 15 -10.98 -2.16 10.40
CA VAL A 15 -10.03 -1.07 10.71
C VAL A 15 -9.95 -0.83 12.22
N ALA A 16 -11.09 -0.72 12.90
CA ALA A 16 -11.15 -0.52 14.35
C ALA A 16 -10.47 -1.67 15.11
N SER A 17 -10.67 -2.92 14.67
CA SER A 17 -10.04 -4.10 15.29
C SER A 17 -8.51 -4.10 15.17
N ARG A 18 -7.96 -3.56 14.07
CA ARG A 18 -6.52 -3.50 13.82
C ARG A 18 -5.87 -2.36 14.59
N LEU A 19 -6.53 -1.21 14.64
CA LEU A 19 -6.06 -0.06 15.42
C LEU A 19 -6.10 -0.34 16.92
N SER A 20 -7.17 -0.96 17.44
CA SER A 20 -7.26 -1.35 18.86
C SER A 20 -6.13 -2.29 19.30
N ARG A 21 -5.83 -3.33 18.51
CA ARG A 21 -4.70 -4.24 18.78
C ARG A 21 -3.35 -3.52 18.82
N ARG A 22 -3.13 -2.56 17.92
CA ARG A 22 -1.90 -1.76 17.90
C ARG A 22 -1.82 -0.84 19.12
N SER A 23 -2.93 -0.23 19.53
CA SER A 23 -2.98 0.62 20.72
C SER A 23 -2.70 -0.16 22.02
N ILE A 24 -3.19 -1.39 22.14
CA ILE A 24 -2.90 -2.25 23.30
C ILE A 24 -1.42 -2.64 23.33
N LEU A 25 -0.85 -3.04 22.18
CA LEU A 25 0.55 -3.46 22.10
C LEU A 25 1.52 -2.29 22.34
N CYS A 26 1.23 -1.11 21.78
CA CYS A 26 2.03 0.10 22.01
C CYS A 26 1.81 0.69 23.41
N GLY A 27 0.59 0.64 23.95
CA GLY A 27 0.27 1.13 25.30
C GLY A 27 0.85 0.25 26.42
N GLY A 28 0.99 -1.06 26.19
CA GLY A 28 1.58 -1.99 27.14
C GLY A 28 3.08 -1.76 27.41
N ILE A 29 3.82 -1.23 26.42
CA ILE A 29 5.25 -0.89 26.57
C ILE A 29 5.44 0.29 27.54
N GLY A 30 4.47 1.21 27.64
CA GLY A 30 4.53 2.36 28.56
C GLY A 30 4.22 2.03 30.03
N ALA A 31 3.34 1.06 30.29
CA ALA A 31 2.94 0.69 31.66
C ALA A 31 3.98 -0.19 32.39
N ALA A 32 4.80 -0.95 31.66
CA ALA A 32 5.81 -1.83 32.26
C ALA A 32 7.00 -1.06 32.87
N ALA A 33 7.24 0.20 32.49
CA ALA A 33 8.33 1.02 33.03
C ALA A 33 8.06 1.55 34.46
N VAL A 34 6.80 1.53 34.92
CA VAL A 34 6.42 2.06 36.25
C VAL A 34 6.58 1.00 37.35
N GLY A 35 6.54 -0.30 37.02
CA GLY A 35 6.59 -1.40 38.00
C GLY A 35 7.98 -1.83 38.45
N PHE A 36 9.04 -1.55 37.67
CA PHE A 36 10.40 -2.02 37.98
C PHE A 36 11.23 -1.05 38.83
N LEU A 37 10.76 0.19 39.05
CA LEU A 37 11.42 1.19 39.89
C LEU A 37 10.70 1.40 41.24
N GLY A 38 10.03 0.37 41.74
CA GLY A 38 9.26 0.39 43.00
C GLY A 38 10.07 0.08 44.26
N GLY A 39 11.39 0.32 44.27
CA GLY A 39 12.28 0.05 45.40
C GLY A 39 12.92 1.34 45.94
N THR A 40 12.35 1.89 47.00
CA THR A 40 12.88 2.94 47.90
C THR A 40 13.08 4.35 47.33
N GLY A 41 12.23 5.29 47.75
CA GLY A 41 12.49 6.72 47.59
C GLY A 41 11.24 7.59 47.60
N VAL A 42 10.73 7.90 48.79
CA VAL A 42 9.83 9.05 48.97
C VAL A 42 10.58 10.34 48.63
N ALA A 43 10.23 11.02 47.52
CA ALA A 43 10.28 12.49 47.43
C ALA A 43 9.68 13.04 46.12
N LYS A 44 8.54 13.71 46.31
CA LYS A 44 8.16 14.99 45.69
C LYS A 44 7.72 14.97 44.21
N ALA A 45 6.40 14.92 44.04
CA ALA A 45 5.71 15.48 42.89
C ALA A 45 6.04 16.99 42.76
N ALA A 46 6.45 17.41 41.58
CA ALA A 46 6.44 18.82 41.16
C ALA A 46 5.57 18.91 39.89
N PRO A 47 4.60 19.85 39.81
CA PRO A 47 3.88 20.10 38.58
C PRO A 47 4.80 20.90 37.63
N GLY A 48 5.44 20.20 36.69
CA GLY A 48 6.23 20.81 35.63
C GLY A 48 5.33 21.17 34.45
N SER A 49 5.18 22.46 34.23
CA SER A 49 4.45 23.12 33.15
C SER A 49 4.70 22.53 31.75
N ALA A 50 3.61 22.23 31.05
CA ALA A 50 3.63 21.85 29.65
C ALA A 50 4.15 23.02 28.79
N THR A 51 5.29 22.83 28.14
CA THR A 51 5.71 23.70 27.03
C THR A 51 5.17 23.06 25.74
N PRO A 52 4.45 23.80 24.87
CA PRO A 52 4.00 23.25 23.60
C PRO A 52 5.21 23.02 22.69
N ALA A 53 5.47 21.76 22.34
CA ALA A 53 6.47 21.41 21.34
C ALA A 53 6.00 21.89 19.97
N THR A 54 6.79 22.77 19.34
CA THR A 54 6.60 23.24 17.98
C THR A 54 6.72 22.06 17.01
N PRO A 55 5.79 21.86 16.04
CA PRO A 55 5.93 20.78 15.08
C PRO A 55 7.14 21.07 14.18
N THR A 56 8.19 20.27 14.32
CA THR A 56 9.30 20.27 13.36
C THR A 56 8.79 19.64 12.07
N VAL A 57 8.70 20.43 11.01
CA VAL A 57 8.43 19.94 9.65
C VAL A 57 9.58 19.01 9.26
N ALA A 58 9.27 17.74 9.04
CA ALA A 58 10.21 16.77 8.52
C ALA A 58 10.70 17.24 7.14
N GLY A 59 12.00 17.48 7.00
CA GLY A 59 12.64 17.74 5.71
C GLY A 59 12.52 16.54 4.76
N PRO A 60 12.83 16.72 3.46
CA PRO A 60 12.73 15.64 2.48
C PRO A 60 13.66 14.49 2.86
N ILE A 61 13.11 13.28 2.93
CA ILE A 61 13.88 12.04 3.01
C ILE A 61 14.72 11.90 1.74
N ALA A 62 16.01 12.21 1.84
CA ALA A 62 16.96 11.85 0.81
C ALA A 62 16.95 10.32 0.65
N ALA A 63 16.76 9.84 -0.57
CA ALA A 63 16.90 8.44 -0.93
C ALA A 63 18.37 8.01 -0.76
N GLY A 64 18.73 7.61 0.45
CA GLY A 64 19.96 6.86 0.69
C GLY A 64 19.89 5.49 0.01
N PRO A 65 21.03 4.86 -0.35
CA PRO A 65 21.03 3.52 -0.92
C PRO A 65 20.44 2.55 0.11
N LEU A 66 19.33 1.92 -0.24
CA LEU A 66 18.70 0.93 0.60
C LEU A 66 19.45 -0.41 0.48
N VAL A 67 19.95 -0.83 1.64
CA VAL A 67 20.24 -2.20 2.10
C VAL A 67 21.65 -2.74 1.85
N ALA A 68 22.39 -2.83 2.95
CA ALA A 68 23.49 -3.77 3.15
C ALA A 68 22.95 -5.22 3.11
N ASP A 69 23.56 -6.02 2.24
CA ASP A 69 23.33 -7.46 2.09
C ASP A 69 23.55 -8.19 3.41
N ARG A 70 22.50 -8.80 3.95
CA ARG A 70 22.56 -9.71 5.10
C ARG A 70 22.50 -11.16 4.61
N GLY A 71 23.54 -11.60 3.90
CA GLY A 71 23.91 -13.02 3.73
C GLY A 71 22.83 -13.97 3.19
N GLY A 72 21.79 -13.45 2.54
CA GLY A 72 20.69 -14.21 1.97
C GLY A 72 20.77 -14.16 0.45
N ARG A 73 20.47 -15.29 -0.22
CA ARG A 73 20.39 -15.38 -1.68
C ARG A 73 19.55 -14.20 -2.22
N ARG A 74 20.16 -13.30 -2.99
CA ARG A 74 19.47 -12.16 -3.58
C ARG A 74 18.45 -12.67 -4.60
N LEU A 75 17.18 -12.73 -4.21
CA LEU A 75 16.07 -13.17 -5.09
C LEU A 75 15.77 -12.18 -6.22
N LEU A 76 16.21 -10.92 -6.09
CA LEU A 76 15.96 -9.85 -7.05
C LEU A 76 17.18 -9.66 -7.98
N GLY A 77 17.03 -10.03 -9.24
CA GLY A 77 18.08 -9.94 -10.27
C GLY A 77 18.19 -8.58 -10.99
N PHE A 78 17.38 -7.58 -10.64
CA PHE A 78 17.30 -6.29 -11.33
C PHE A 78 17.45 -5.11 -10.36
N PRO A 79 17.96 -3.94 -10.82
CA PRO A 79 17.97 -2.72 -10.03
C PRO A 79 16.55 -2.14 -9.86
N SER A 80 16.32 -1.39 -8.77
CA SER A 80 15.05 -0.70 -8.59
C SER A 80 14.80 0.32 -9.69
N VAL A 81 13.55 0.43 -10.15
CA VAL A 81 13.10 1.47 -11.09
C VAL A 81 12.54 2.66 -10.30
N ALA A 82 12.84 3.88 -10.74
CA ALA A 82 12.35 5.10 -10.09
C ALA A 82 10.83 5.30 -10.36
N PRO A 83 10.08 5.92 -9.42
CA PRO A 83 8.69 6.30 -9.66
C PRO A 83 8.55 7.27 -10.84
N SER A 84 7.43 7.17 -11.55
CA SER A 84 7.14 8.00 -12.73
C SER A 84 5.65 8.29 -12.85
N ILE A 85 5.32 9.41 -13.50
CA ILE A 85 3.96 9.80 -13.91
C ILE A 85 3.75 9.69 -15.43
N ALA A 86 4.77 9.22 -16.16
CA ALA A 86 4.68 9.11 -17.62
C ALA A 86 3.70 7.99 -18.01
N ASP A 87 2.89 8.24 -19.03
CA ASP A 87 1.97 7.27 -19.61
C ASP A 87 2.71 6.26 -20.51
N ARG A 88 3.58 5.46 -19.89
CA ARG A 88 4.38 4.41 -20.54
C ARG A 88 4.95 3.43 -19.53
N PHE A 89 5.30 2.23 -20.00
CA PHE A 89 6.09 1.29 -19.22
C PHE A 89 7.55 1.76 -19.10
N ILE A 90 8.09 1.68 -17.88
CA ILE A 90 9.51 1.85 -17.58
C ILE A 90 9.95 0.55 -16.89
N VAL A 91 10.89 -0.15 -17.50
CA VAL A 91 11.40 -1.45 -17.05
C VAL A 91 12.91 -1.36 -16.80
N PRO A 92 13.52 -2.27 -16.02
CA PRO A 92 14.96 -2.31 -15.84
C PRO A 92 15.71 -2.59 -17.15
N ASP A 93 17.01 -2.28 -17.18
CA ASP A 93 17.87 -2.59 -18.32
C ASP A 93 17.86 -4.09 -18.65
N GLY A 94 17.78 -4.43 -19.94
CA GLY A 94 17.70 -5.81 -20.42
C GLY A 94 16.29 -6.42 -20.40
N TYR A 95 15.27 -5.67 -19.96
CA TYR A 95 13.87 -6.09 -20.00
C TYR A 95 13.09 -5.38 -21.10
N VAL A 96 12.02 -6.03 -21.57
CA VAL A 96 11.07 -5.49 -22.54
C VAL A 96 9.66 -5.73 -22.01
N ALA A 97 8.77 -4.77 -22.24
CA ALA A 97 7.33 -4.93 -22.01
C ALA A 97 6.63 -5.06 -23.37
N GLU A 98 5.81 -6.10 -23.53
CA GLU A 98 5.04 -6.36 -24.75
C GLU A 98 3.55 -6.46 -24.43
N ILE A 99 2.72 -5.95 -25.34
CA ILE A 99 1.27 -6.06 -25.23
C ILE A 99 0.86 -7.44 -25.75
N LEU A 100 0.34 -8.28 -24.86
CA LEU A 100 -0.12 -9.62 -25.24
C LEU A 100 -1.48 -9.59 -25.93
N ILE A 101 -2.51 -9.05 -25.25
CA ILE A 101 -3.87 -9.01 -25.78
C ILE A 101 -4.64 -7.79 -25.22
N PRO A 102 -4.80 -6.70 -25.99
CA PRO A 102 -5.54 -5.53 -25.52
C PRO A 102 -7.06 -5.78 -25.50
N TRP A 103 -7.80 -4.96 -24.75
CA TRP A 103 -9.26 -4.89 -24.82
C TRP A 103 -9.72 -4.75 -26.28
N GLY A 104 -10.79 -5.47 -26.63
CA GLY A 104 -11.35 -5.42 -27.98
C GLY A 104 -10.69 -6.39 -28.96
N THR A 105 -9.59 -7.07 -28.59
CA THR A 105 -8.98 -8.07 -29.46
C THR A 105 -9.97 -9.20 -29.75
N PRO A 106 -10.26 -9.55 -31.02
CA PRO A 106 -11.13 -10.67 -31.35
C PRO A 106 -10.57 -11.98 -30.78
N ILE A 107 -11.41 -12.77 -30.10
CA ILE A 107 -11.00 -14.06 -29.53
C ILE A 107 -10.98 -15.15 -30.61
N GLN A 108 -11.73 -14.95 -31.69
CA GLN A 108 -11.75 -15.79 -32.89
C GLN A 108 -11.15 -15.03 -34.06
N SER A 109 -10.50 -15.75 -34.99
CA SER A 109 -9.85 -15.15 -36.17
C SER A 109 -10.82 -14.42 -37.10
N SER A 110 -12.08 -14.83 -37.16
CA SER A 110 -13.16 -14.18 -37.91
C SER A 110 -14.00 -13.22 -37.07
N GLY A 111 -13.59 -12.92 -35.83
CA GLY A 111 -14.33 -12.07 -34.91
C GLY A 111 -14.32 -10.59 -35.30
N PRO A 112 -15.25 -9.79 -34.76
CA PRO A 112 -15.40 -8.39 -35.11
C PRO A 112 -14.19 -7.57 -34.63
N ALA A 113 -13.64 -6.71 -35.49
CA ALA A 113 -12.59 -5.79 -35.11
C ALA A 113 -13.09 -4.77 -34.07
N TRP A 114 -12.20 -4.37 -33.16
CA TRP A 114 -12.45 -3.29 -32.21
C TRP A 114 -12.55 -1.93 -32.91
N LYS A 115 -13.54 -1.14 -32.50
CA LYS A 115 -13.85 0.19 -33.05
C LYS A 115 -13.57 1.25 -31.98
N ARG A 116 -12.60 2.13 -32.26
CA ARG A 116 -12.14 3.21 -31.35
C ARG A 116 -13.23 4.21 -30.98
N ASP A 117 -14.27 4.33 -31.78
CA ASP A 117 -15.40 5.23 -31.59
C ASP A 117 -16.50 4.64 -30.67
N ALA A 118 -16.24 3.48 -30.06
CA ALA A 118 -17.17 2.75 -29.20
C ALA A 118 -18.48 2.33 -29.90
N SER A 119 -18.48 2.25 -31.24
CA SER A 119 -19.66 1.81 -32.01
C SER A 119 -19.81 0.28 -32.09
N ASN A 120 -18.96 -0.50 -31.41
CA ASN A 120 -19.18 -1.94 -31.33
C ASN A 120 -20.48 -2.27 -30.59
N THR A 121 -21.25 -3.22 -31.10
CA THR A 121 -22.45 -3.69 -30.41
C THR A 121 -22.11 -4.59 -29.23
N ALA A 122 -23.05 -4.80 -28.31
CA ALA A 122 -22.87 -5.76 -27.21
C ALA A 122 -22.53 -7.18 -27.73
N ALA A 123 -23.22 -7.62 -28.79
CA ALA A 123 -22.96 -8.92 -29.43
C ALA A 123 -21.58 -9.00 -30.10
N GLU A 124 -21.05 -7.87 -30.60
CA GLU A 124 -19.68 -7.83 -31.11
C GLU A 124 -18.66 -7.92 -29.95
N GLN A 125 -18.92 -7.22 -28.83
CA GLN A 125 -18.05 -7.23 -27.65
C GLN A 125 -18.00 -8.60 -26.95
N GLU A 126 -19.06 -9.41 -27.01
CA GLU A 126 -19.09 -10.80 -26.52
C GLU A 126 -18.02 -11.70 -27.19
N GLN A 127 -17.53 -11.31 -28.37
CA GLN A 127 -16.51 -12.05 -29.13
C GLN A 127 -15.11 -11.44 -29.02
N GLN A 128 -14.94 -10.44 -28.16
CA GLN A 128 -13.69 -9.71 -27.95
C GLN A 128 -13.20 -9.87 -26.53
N VAL A 129 -11.89 -9.71 -26.31
CA VAL A 129 -11.32 -9.63 -24.97
C VAL A 129 -12.00 -8.50 -24.20
N GLY A 130 -12.32 -8.78 -22.93
CA GLY A 130 -12.96 -7.85 -22.02
C GLY A 130 -12.12 -6.62 -21.69
N GLN A 131 -12.69 -5.73 -20.89
CA GLN A 131 -12.06 -4.48 -20.45
C GLN A 131 -11.55 -4.56 -19.01
N HIS A 132 -10.64 -3.64 -18.66
CA HIS A 132 -10.04 -3.47 -17.32
C HIS A 132 -9.15 -4.62 -16.81
N HIS A 133 -8.45 -5.32 -17.70
CA HIS A 133 -7.37 -6.25 -17.37
C HIS A 133 -5.98 -5.62 -17.52
#